data_AF-A0A3D3V0H9-F1
#
_entry.id   AF-A0A3D3V0H9-F1
#
_cell.length_a   1.000
_cell.length_b   1.000
_cell.length_c   1.000
_cell.angle_alpha   90.00
_cell.angle_beta   90.00
_cell.angle_gamma   90.00
#
_symmetry.space_group_name_H-M   'P 1'
#
loop_
_entity.id
_entity.type
_entity.pdbx_description
1 polymer ?
#
loop_
_entity_poly.entity_id
_entity_poly.type
_entity_poly.pdbx_seq_one_letter_code
_entity_poly.pdbx_strand_id
1 'polypeptide(L)'
;MSNGGKEEEKKNEIYSQKKYFALALDPVHIGTGGYRIGRVDNTIVREPATELPKIPGTTIEGVCRNYAYLKAKEKKIEGVTPGCAKGKVKDDKEPCGRCAICITFGYAGKDSALQAMALFSDARILLFPVATMIGPVWVTSPMVLKEAGIEEKEIPEPQDDGFILPEGSNLKPPEEKLNFGWLLLKQDNNKKTNTSSWKYVDDPNEEPKLLENVIPDNIFKRIFKRIVIVPDHLFPQIVNSNLEVRTSVAIDPERGAAEEGALFTYEAIPRGTVLWFDVVYQNPRYFPALKDKTLNKTLKWKDKNGKDIEVATNENTSDDDNGAFSLLKACVEDGLSLFQFLGVGGMSSRGFGRIKVLNLEGDKNDGKH
;
A
#
# COMPACT_ATOMS: atom_id res chain seq x y z
N MET A 1 24.38 16.82 -29.93
CA MET A 1 25.35 16.57 -28.85
C MET A 1 24.83 17.23 -27.58
N SER A 2 24.08 16.49 -26.75
CA SER A 2 23.72 16.87 -25.36
C SER A 2 22.91 15.77 -24.66
N ASN A 3 23.16 14.49 -24.96
CA ASN A 3 22.57 13.36 -24.20
C ASN A 3 23.48 12.87 -23.06
N GLY A 4 24.71 13.41 -22.92
CA GLY A 4 25.67 12.97 -21.91
C GLY A 4 25.44 13.54 -20.50
N GLY A 5 24.66 14.63 -20.35
CA GLY A 5 24.50 15.30 -19.06
C GLY A 5 23.51 14.65 -18.08
N LYS A 6 22.50 13.91 -18.58
CA LYS A 6 21.49 13.26 -17.72
C LYS A 6 21.94 11.90 -17.16
N GLU A 7 22.94 11.25 -17.75
CA GLU A 7 23.46 9.97 -17.24
C GLU A 7 24.52 10.16 -16.14
N GLU A 8 25.24 11.29 -16.11
CA GLU A 8 26.22 11.58 -15.06
C GLU A 8 25.59 12.02 -13.72
N GLU A 9 24.40 12.64 -13.73
CA GLU A 9 23.73 13.09 -12.50
C GLU A 9 23.18 11.95 -11.62
N LYS A 10 22.81 10.80 -12.21
CA LYS A 10 22.29 9.64 -11.43
C LYS A 10 23.33 8.95 -10.55
N LYS A 11 24.63 9.21 -10.76
CA LYS A 11 25.72 8.54 -10.06
C LYS A 11 25.87 8.92 -8.58
N ASN A 12 24.97 9.71 -7.97
CA ASN A 12 25.05 10.10 -6.56
C ASN A 12 23.71 10.12 -5.81
N GLU A 13 22.66 9.48 -6.35
CA GLU A 13 21.37 9.39 -5.64
C GLU A 13 21.51 8.60 -4.34
N ILE A 14 21.16 9.25 -3.22
CA ILE A 14 21.15 8.67 -1.87
C ILE A 14 19.93 7.77 -1.63
N TYR A 15 18.83 8.02 -2.35
CA TYR A 15 17.62 7.21 -2.33
C TYR A 15 16.88 7.32 -3.67
N SER A 16 15.98 6.37 -3.91
CA SER A 16 14.89 6.47 -4.88
C SER A 16 13.57 6.22 -4.16
N GLN A 17 12.49 6.84 -4.60
CA GLN A 17 11.16 6.67 -4.01
C GLN A 17 10.20 6.09 -5.04
N LYS A 18 9.25 5.27 -4.57
CA LYS A 18 8.07 4.90 -5.37
C LYS A 18 6.81 4.97 -4.52
N LYS A 19 5.80 5.65 -5.08
CA LYS A 19 4.43 5.61 -4.57
C LYS A 19 3.70 4.38 -5.10
N TYR A 20 2.98 3.70 -4.23
CA TYR A 20 2.15 2.55 -4.57
C TYR A 20 0.70 2.85 -4.28
N PHE A 21 -0.18 2.46 -5.21
CA PHE A 21 -1.62 2.49 -5.02
C PHE A 21 -2.14 1.08 -4.87
N ALA A 22 -3.13 0.90 -4.00
CA ALA A 22 -3.63 -0.42 -3.66
C ALA A 22 -5.16 -0.42 -3.53
N LEU A 23 -5.80 -1.47 -4.04
CA LEU A 23 -7.24 -1.70 -3.94
C LEU A 23 -7.53 -2.84 -2.97
N ALA A 24 -8.32 -2.59 -1.94
CA ALA A 24 -8.84 -3.64 -1.06
C ALA A 24 -9.81 -4.54 -1.85
N LEU A 25 -9.45 -5.82 -2.04
CA LEU A 25 -10.29 -6.81 -2.71
C LEU A 25 -11.31 -7.42 -1.73
N ASP A 26 -10.86 -7.63 -0.49
CA ASP A 26 -11.65 -8.05 0.66
C ASP A 26 -11.60 -6.97 1.75
N PRO A 27 -12.47 -7.03 2.78
CA PRO A 27 -12.33 -6.16 3.93
C PRO A 27 -11.00 -6.37 4.63
N VAL A 28 -10.37 -5.29 5.10
CA VAL A 28 -9.03 -5.33 5.70
C VAL A 28 -9.13 -5.06 7.20
N HIS A 29 -8.74 -6.04 8.01
CA HIS A 29 -8.68 -5.93 9.46
C HIS A 29 -7.23 -5.87 9.94
N ILE A 30 -6.78 -4.67 10.33
CA ILE A 30 -5.50 -4.45 11.00
C ILE A 30 -5.78 -4.14 12.47
N GLY A 31 -5.83 -5.18 13.30
CA GLY A 31 -6.18 -5.04 14.71
C GLY A 31 -5.16 -4.22 15.51
N THR A 32 -5.66 -3.51 16.53
CA THR A 32 -4.81 -2.73 17.46
C THR A 32 -4.08 -3.58 18.52
N GLY A 33 -4.32 -4.90 18.53
CA GLY A 33 -3.65 -5.84 19.45
C GLY A 33 -4.31 -5.97 20.82
N GLY A 34 -5.49 -5.39 21.05
CA GLY A 34 -6.25 -5.51 22.29
C GLY A 34 -7.74 -5.28 22.12
N TYR A 35 -8.52 -5.83 23.05
CA TYR A 35 -9.96 -5.60 23.15
C TYR A 35 -10.24 -4.18 23.67
N ARG A 36 -11.20 -3.49 23.06
CA ARG A 36 -11.71 -2.21 23.56
C ARG A 36 -13.17 -2.37 23.96
N ILE A 37 -13.55 -1.79 25.11
CA ILE A 37 -14.97 -1.66 25.48
C ILE A 37 -15.55 -0.55 24.59
N GLY A 38 -16.47 -0.91 23.70
CA GLY A 38 -17.07 0.02 22.72
C GLY A 38 -18.09 -0.65 21.79
N ARG A 39 -18.43 0.00 20.68
CA ARG A 39 -19.37 -0.55 19.66
C ARG A 39 -18.86 -1.87 19.03
N VAL A 40 -17.56 -2.08 19.04
CA VAL A 40 -16.89 -3.24 18.44
C VAL A 40 -15.78 -3.72 19.37
N ASP A 41 -15.65 -5.03 19.52
CA ASP A 41 -14.67 -5.66 20.42
C ASP A 41 -13.23 -5.48 19.91
N ASN A 42 -13.03 -5.68 18.60
CA ASN A 42 -11.74 -5.61 17.93
C ASN A 42 -11.73 -4.47 16.90
N THR A 43 -11.15 -3.34 17.27
CA THR A 43 -11.02 -2.16 16.39
C THR A 43 -9.77 -2.23 15.52
N ILE A 44 -9.77 -1.45 14.43
CA ILE A 44 -8.60 -1.31 13.55
C ILE A 44 -7.71 -0.13 13.92
N VAL A 45 -6.44 -0.20 13.51
CA VAL A 45 -5.44 0.87 13.71
C VAL A 45 -5.85 2.14 12.96
N ARG A 46 -5.64 3.29 13.60
CA ARG A 46 -5.93 4.64 13.07
C ARG A 46 -4.75 5.57 13.20
N GLU A 47 -4.75 6.62 12.39
CA GLU A 47 -3.89 7.76 12.60
C GLU A 47 -4.42 8.64 13.76
N PRO A 48 -3.58 9.00 14.76
CA PRO A 48 -4.07 9.71 15.94
C PRO A 48 -4.66 11.10 15.70
N ALA A 49 -4.21 11.81 14.66
CA ALA A 49 -4.64 13.19 14.41
C ALA A 49 -5.98 13.26 13.65
N THR A 50 -6.17 12.34 12.70
CA THR A 50 -7.32 12.34 11.79
C THR A 50 -8.36 11.28 12.17
N GLU A 51 -8.00 10.33 13.04
CA GLU A 51 -8.79 9.12 13.35
C GLU A 51 -9.16 8.30 12.10
N LEU A 52 -8.42 8.47 11.00
CA LEU A 52 -8.59 7.68 9.79
C LEU A 52 -7.92 6.31 9.95
N PRO A 53 -8.59 5.21 9.57
CA PRO A 53 -7.96 3.90 9.49
C PRO A 53 -6.75 3.88 8.58
N LYS A 54 -5.72 3.14 8.98
CA LYS A 54 -4.48 2.97 8.20
C LYS A 54 -3.94 1.55 8.31
N ILE A 55 -3.06 1.19 7.37
CA ILE A 55 -2.24 -0.02 7.48
C ILE A 55 -0.82 0.43 7.84
N PRO A 56 -0.30 0.12 9.03
CA PRO A 56 1.05 0.52 9.40
C PRO A 56 2.11 0.01 8.43
N GLY A 57 3.13 0.82 8.13
CA GLY A 57 4.25 0.46 7.26
C GLY A 57 4.97 -0.80 7.77
N THR A 58 5.04 -0.98 9.08
CA THR A 58 5.58 -2.20 9.72
C THR A 58 4.77 -3.47 9.41
N THR A 59 3.44 -3.34 9.24
CA THR A 59 2.58 -4.45 8.82
C THR A 59 2.82 -4.78 7.35
N ILE A 60 2.89 -3.75 6.51
CA ILE A 60 3.15 -3.88 5.07
C ILE A 60 4.52 -4.53 4.86
N GLU A 61 5.56 -3.99 5.48
CA GLU A 61 6.94 -4.48 5.42
C GLU A 61 7.04 -5.94 5.89
N GLY A 62 6.46 -6.26 7.06
CA GLY A 62 6.55 -7.60 7.63
C GLY A 62 5.89 -8.68 6.76
N VAL A 63 4.72 -8.38 6.19
CA VAL A 63 4.02 -9.28 5.25
C VAL A 63 4.78 -9.37 3.93
N CYS A 64 5.19 -8.22 3.37
CA CYS A 64 5.95 -8.13 2.14
C CYS A 64 7.25 -8.93 2.21
N ARG A 65 8.00 -8.84 3.32
CA ARG A 65 9.23 -9.59 3.58
C ARG A 65 9.00 -11.10 3.53
N ASN A 66 7.95 -11.57 4.19
CA ASN A 66 7.63 -12.99 4.21
C ASN A 66 7.22 -13.49 2.81
N TYR A 67 6.51 -12.67 2.04
CA TYR A 67 6.10 -13.00 0.68
C TYR A 67 7.24 -12.93 -0.33
N ALA A 68 8.16 -11.98 -0.18
CA ALA A 68 9.42 -11.97 -0.93
C ALA A 68 10.23 -13.26 -0.68
N TYR A 69 10.19 -13.81 0.54
CA TYR A 69 10.78 -15.13 0.83
C TYR A 69 10.09 -16.27 0.06
N LEU A 70 8.76 -16.27 0.00
CA LEU A 70 8.02 -17.27 -0.79
C LEU A 70 8.34 -17.15 -2.28
N LYS A 71 8.40 -15.93 -2.82
CA LYS A 71 8.81 -15.67 -4.21
C LYS A 71 10.26 -16.07 -4.47
N ALA A 72 11.17 -15.86 -3.53
CA ALA A 72 12.54 -16.34 -3.65
C ALA A 72 12.59 -17.88 -3.76
N LYS A 73 11.74 -18.61 -3.02
CA LYS A 73 11.62 -20.07 -3.17
C LYS A 73 11.04 -20.48 -4.52
N GLU A 74 9.97 -19.82 -4.98
CA GLU A 74 9.35 -20.04 -6.29
C GLU A 74 10.37 -19.82 -7.43
N LYS A 75 11.13 -18.73 -7.35
CA LYS A 75 12.17 -18.32 -8.30
C LYS A 75 13.50 -19.09 -8.14
N LYS A 76 13.58 -20.02 -7.17
CA LYS A 76 14.78 -20.82 -6.86
C LYS A 76 16.02 -19.98 -6.53
N ILE A 77 15.85 -18.86 -5.84
CA ILE A 77 16.95 -18.01 -5.37
C ILE A 77 17.66 -18.72 -4.20
N GLU A 78 18.96 -18.96 -4.37
CA GLU A 78 19.79 -19.66 -3.38
C GLU A 78 20.15 -18.78 -2.17
N GLY A 79 20.56 -19.41 -1.07
CA GLY A 79 21.08 -18.70 0.11
C GLY A 79 20.03 -17.99 0.97
N VAL A 80 18.73 -18.17 0.67
CA VAL A 80 17.62 -17.65 1.46
C VAL A 80 17.08 -18.71 2.43
N THR A 81 17.01 -18.38 3.71
CA THR A 81 16.55 -19.26 4.80
C THR A 81 15.25 -18.75 5.43
N PRO A 82 14.50 -19.58 6.18
CA PRO A 82 13.35 -19.12 6.96
C PRO A 82 13.70 -17.99 7.96
N GLY A 83 14.94 -17.93 8.45
CA GLY A 83 15.41 -16.84 9.31
C GLY A 83 15.39 -15.49 8.58
N CYS A 84 15.70 -15.47 7.28
CA CYS A 84 15.62 -14.26 6.46
C CYS A 84 14.20 -13.69 6.36
N ALA A 85 13.17 -14.56 6.34
CA ALA A 85 11.76 -14.17 6.30
C ALA A 85 11.29 -13.53 7.62
N LYS A 86 11.87 -13.94 8.75
CA LYS A 86 11.54 -13.39 10.08
C LYS A 86 12.30 -12.12 10.40
N GLY A 87 13.54 -12.00 9.92
CA GLY A 87 14.39 -10.82 10.17
C GLY A 87 14.95 -10.68 11.57
N LYS A 88 14.67 -11.64 12.44
CA LYS A 88 15.21 -11.69 13.79
C LYS A 88 15.45 -13.13 14.22
N VAL A 89 16.36 -13.32 15.17
CA VAL A 89 16.62 -14.62 15.80
C VAL A 89 15.33 -15.12 16.46
N LYS A 90 14.84 -16.28 16.02
CA LYS A 90 13.69 -16.95 16.63
C LYS A 90 13.77 -18.45 16.36
N ASP A 91 13.49 -19.29 17.37
CA ASP A 91 13.48 -20.75 17.26
C ASP A 91 14.78 -21.30 16.63
N ASP A 92 15.93 -20.79 17.08
CA ASP A 92 17.29 -21.08 16.55
C ASP A 92 17.51 -20.80 15.05
N LYS A 93 16.58 -20.09 14.40
CA LYS A 93 16.70 -19.65 13.02
C LYS A 93 17.17 -18.20 12.99
N GLU A 94 18.36 -18.00 12.42
CA GLU A 94 18.97 -16.68 12.26
C GLU A 94 18.87 -16.17 10.81
N PRO A 95 18.63 -14.87 10.59
CA PRO A 95 18.76 -14.26 9.27
C PRO A 95 20.18 -14.44 8.73
N CYS A 96 20.34 -14.79 7.44
CA CYS A 96 21.68 -15.02 6.88
C CYS A 96 22.51 -13.73 6.73
N GLY A 97 21.88 -12.57 6.87
CA GLY A 97 22.51 -11.25 6.89
C GLY A 97 23.09 -10.73 5.57
N ARG A 98 23.04 -11.54 4.50
CA ARG A 98 23.71 -11.28 3.21
C ARG A 98 22.84 -11.43 1.96
N CYS A 99 21.66 -12.05 2.07
CA CYS A 99 20.76 -12.20 0.92
C CYS A 99 19.97 -10.91 0.64
N ALA A 100 19.47 -10.74 -0.59
CA ALA A 100 18.65 -9.60 -0.99
C ALA A 100 17.53 -9.29 0.01
N ILE A 101 16.83 -10.30 0.55
CA ILE A 101 15.77 -10.09 1.56
C ILE A 101 16.30 -9.43 2.84
N CYS A 102 17.46 -9.88 3.34
CA CYS A 102 18.06 -9.28 4.54
C CYS A 102 18.54 -7.86 4.30
N ILE A 103 18.98 -7.54 3.08
CA ILE A 103 19.41 -6.19 2.71
C ILE A 103 18.18 -5.28 2.53
N THR A 104 17.18 -5.71 1.76
CA THR A 104 15.96 -4.97 1.50
C THR A 104 15.18 -4.67 2.77
N PHE A 105 14.91 -5.68 3.61
CA PHE A 105 14.04 -5.54 4.79
C PHE A 105 14.80 -5.43 6.11
N GLY A 106 16.14 -5.32 6.08
CA GLY A 106 16.98 -5.27 7.28
C GLY A 106 16.96 -6.57 8.09
N TYR A 107 17.72 -6.65 9.18
CA TYR A 107 17.68 -7.78 10.10
C TYR A 107 18.35 -7.48 11.45
N ALA A 108 18.02 -8.29 12.45
CA ALA A 108 18.69 -8.35 13.75
C ALA A 108 19.12 -9.80 14.06
N GLY A 109 20.40 -10.10 13.86
CA GLY A 109 21.05 -11.36 14.26
C GLY A 109 21.57 -11.31 15.69
N LYS A 110 22.31 -12.34 16.11
CA LYS A 110 22.93 -12.40 17.45
C LYS A 110 24.07 -11.38 17.58
N ASP A 111 24.97 -11.40 16.60
CA ASP A 111 26.21 -10.62 16.63
C ASP A 111 26.22 -9.46 15.63
N SER A 112 25.16 -9.33 14.81
CA SER A 112 25.10 -8.25 13.83
C SER A 112 23.68 -7.87 13.46
N ALA A 113 23.49 -6.61 13.10
CA ALA A 113 22.23 -6.07 12.58
C ALA A 113 22.48 -5.21 11.34
N LEU A 114 21.42 -4.93 10.59
CA LEU A 114 21.42 -3.97 9.49
C LEU A 114 20.02 -3.34 9.39
N GLN A 115 19.97 -2.02 9.21
CA GLN A 115 18.74 -1.32 8.88
C GLN A 115 18.22 -1.72 7.49
N ALA A 116 16.89 -1.70 7.31
CA ALA A 116 16.27 -1.96 6.02
C ALA A 116 16.68 -0.93 4.96
N MET A 117 16.99 -1.40 3.75
CA MET A 117 17.20 -0.53 2.60
C MET A 117 15.87 -0.08 1.96
N ALA A 118 14.77 -0.79 2.18
CA ALA A 118 13.42 -0.37 1.81
C ALA A 118 12.66 0.11 3.06
N LEU A 119 12.27 1.37 3.07
CA LEU A 119 11.51 2.01 4.15
C LEU A 119 10.06 2.19 3.71
N PHE A 120 9.12 1.56 4.43
CA PHE A 120 7.70 1.58 4.12
C PHE A 120 6.98 2.65 4.95
N SER A 121 6.22 3.53 4.29
CA SER A 121 5.28 4.40 5.00
C SER A 121 3.96 3.68 5.30
N ASP A 122 3.15 4.27 6.18
CA ASP A 122 1.80 3.76 6.46
C ASP A 122 0.92 3.91 5.21
N ALA A 123 0.12 2.88 4.88
CA ALA A 123 -0.89 3.03 3.85
C ALA A 123 -2.11 3.78 4.37
N ARG A 124 -2.44 4.86 3.67
CA ARG A 124 -3.54 5.78 3.96
C ARG A 124 -4.63 5.65 2.92
N ILE A 125 -5.86 5.98 3.33
CA ILE A 125 -7.03 5.96 2.45
C ILE A 125 -6.91 7.09 1.44
N LEU A 126 -7.04 6.77 0.15
CA LEU A 126 -7.20 7.73 -0.93
C LEU A 126 -8.68 7.93 -1.28
N LEU A 127 -9.36 6.81 -1.57
CA LEU A 127 -10.77 6.79 -1.95
C LEU A 127 -11.51 5.75 -1.10
N PHE A 128 -12.56 6.19 -0.40
CA PHE A 128 -13.33 5.34 0.51
C PHE A 128 -14.72 5.03 -0.06
N PRO A 129 -15.12 3.75 -0.20
CA PRO A 129 -16.43 3.39 -0.73
C PRO A 129 -17.52 3.66 0.31
N VAL A 130 -18.57 4.36 -0.10
CA VAL A 130 -19.76 4.64 0.73
C VAL A 130 -21.01 4.19 -0.01
N ALA A 131 -21.89 3.48 0.70
CA ALA A 131 -23.20 3.12 0.17
C ALA A 131 -24.13 4.34 0.19
N THR A 132 -24.73 4.64 -0.97
CA THR A 132 -25.64 5.78 -1.14
C THR A 132 -26.94 5.35 -1.83
N MET A 133 -27.93 6.24 -1.88
CA MET A 133 -29.22 6.03 -2.54
C MET A 133 -29.11 5.77 -4.06
N ILE A 134 -27.98 6.12 -4.68
CA ILE A 134 -27.71 5.87 -6.12
C ILE A 134 -26.64 4.78 -6.33
N GLY A 135 -26.43 3.93 -5.32
CA GLY A 135 -25.39 2.89 -5.29
C GLY A 135 -24.07 3.38 -4.69
N PRO A 136 -23.00 2.58 -4.75
CA PRO A 136 -21.73 2.93 -4.12
C PRO A 136 -21.08 4.14 -4.79
N VAL A 137 -20.49 5.02 -4.01
CA VAL A 137 -19.63 6.13 -4.47
C VAL A 137 -18.29 6.07 -3.74
N TRP A 138 -17.27 6.72 -4.27
CA TRP A 138 -15.95 6.77 -3.67
C TRP A 138 -15.64 8.17 -3.17
N VAL A 139 -15.61 8.31 -1.85
CA VAL A 139 -15.43 9.57 -1.18
C VAL A 139 -13.95 9.85 -0.99
N THR A 140 -13.55 11.10 -1.21
CA THR A 140 -12.22 11.65 -0.87
C THR A 140 -12.37 13.09 -0.38
N SER A 141 -11.28 13.73 -0.01
CA SER A 141 -11.24 15.14 0.41
C SER A 141 -10.01 15.86 -0.13
N PRO A 142 -10.05 17.20 -0.22
CA PRO A 142 -8.91 17.98 -0.71
C PRO A 142 -7.61 17.72 0.06
N MET A 143 -7.64 17.62 1.39
CA MET A 143 -6.48 17.28 2.21
C MET A 143 -5.91 15.92 1.85
N VAL A 144 -6.76 14.89 1.71
CA VAL A 144 -6.32 13.53 1.34
C VAL A 144 -5.66 13.48 -0.04
N LEU A 145 -6.22 14.20 -1.02
CA LEU A 145 -5.65 14.28 -2.36
C LEU A 145 -4.28 14.99 -2.34
N LYS A 146 -4.19 16.14 -1.64
CA LYS A 146 -2.93 16.89 -1.48
C LYS A 146 -1.86 16.04 -0.78
N GLU A 147 -2.22 15.34 0.29
CA GLU A 147 -1.30 14.44 1.01
C GLU A 147 -0.78 13.30 0.14
N ALA A 148 -1.62 12.75 -0.74
CA ALA A 148 -1.21 11.71 -1.69
C ALA A 148 -0.28 12.24 -2.79
N GLY A 149 0.04 13.54 -2.81
CA GLY A 149 0.81 14.20 -3.87
C GLY A 149 0.03 14.28 -5.17
N ILE A 150 -1.31 14.32 -5.10
CA ILE A 150 -2.14 14.50 -6.29
C ILE A 150 -2.19 15.98 -6.63
N GLU A 151 -1.55 16.32 -7.73
CA GLU A 151 -1.47 17.67 -8.27
C GLU A 151 -2.56 17.88 -9.32
N GLU A 152 -3.34 18.94 -9.11
CA GLU A 152 -4.23 19.57 -10.08
C GLU A 152 -4.10 21.08 -9.89
N LYS A 153 -4.35 21.87 -10.94
CA LYS A 153 -4.28 23.34 -10.85
C LYS A 153 -5.12 23.91 -9.71
N GLU A 154 -6.24 23.27 -9.39
CA GLU A 154 -7.05 23.59 -8.21
C GLU A 154 -7.90 22.37 -7.84
N ILE A 155 -7.65 21.78 -6.67
CA ILE A 155 -8.59 20.84 -6.04
C ILE A 155 -9.54 21.68 -5.20
N PRO A 156 -10.82 21.83 -5.61
CA PRO A 156 -11.73 22.74 -4.95
C PRO A 156 -12.14 22.23 -3.57
N GLU A 157 -12.17 23.14 -2.59
CA GLU A 157 -12.76 22.89 -1.27
C GLU A 157 -14.28 22.95 -1.37
N PRO A 158 -15.06 21.90 -1.01
CA PRO A 158 -16.52 21.98 -0.99
C PRO A 158 -17.05 22.97 0.06
N GLN A 159 -18.32 23.37 -0.06
CA GLN A 159 -19.01 24.06 1.05
C GLN A 159 -19.10 23.14 2.29
N ASP A 160 -19.22 23.71 3.49
CA ASP A 160 -19.19 22.95 4.75
C ASP A 160 -20.23 21.82 4.83
N ASP A 161 -21.41 22.03 4.24
CA ASP A 161 -22.52 21.07 4.14
C ASP A 161 -22.69 20.51 2.70
N GLY A 162 -21.65 20.67 1.88
CA GLY A 162 -21.67 20.37 0.46
C GLY A 162 -20.79 19.19 0.05
N PHE A 163 -20.96 18.73 -1.20
CA PHE A 163 -20.05 17.82 -1.87
C PHE A 163 -19.87 18.22 -3.34
N ILE A 164 -18.73 17.88 -3.95
CA ILE A 164 -18.45 18.16 -5.36
C ILE A 164 -18.46 16.85 -6.15
N LEU A 165 -19.08 16.90 -7.33
CA LEU A 165 -18.94 15.87 -8.36
C LEU A 165 -17.89 16.32 -9.38
N PRO A 166 -16.83 15.53 -9.61
CA PRO A 166 -15.90 15.83 -10.68
C PRO A 166 -16.56 15.82 -12.07
N GLU A 167 -15.97 16.57 -13.00
CA GLU A 167 -16.35 16.54 -14.41
C GLU A 167 -16.22 15.13 -14.98
N GLY A 168 -17.21 14.72 -15.78
CA GLY A 168 -17.27 13.35 -16.32
C GLY A 168 -17.82 12.31 -15.34
N SER A 169 -18.23 12.70 -14.13
CA SER A 169 -19.02 11.86 -13.23
C SER A 169 -20.30 11.36 -13.91
N ASN A 170 -20.64 10.09 -13.66
CA ASN A 170 -21.91 9.52 -14.13
C ASN A 170 -22.99 9.49 -13.04
N LEU A 171 -22.74 10.15 -11.91
CA LEU A 171 -23.67 10.24 -10.79
C LEU A 171 -24.78 11.26 -11.09
N LYS A 172 -26.00 10.93 -10.68
CA LYS A 172 -27.17 11.81 -10.77
C LYS A 172 -27.92 11.79 -9.42
N PRO A 173 -27.43 12.54 -8.42
CA PRO A 173 -28.08 12.59 -7.10
C PRO A 173 -29.50 13.18 -7.20
N PRO A 174 -30.53 12.54 -6.63
CA PRO A 174 -31.89 13.10 -6.57
C PRO A 174 -31.89 14.42 -5.81
N GLU A 175 -32.58 15.43 -6.34
CA GLU A 175 -32.61 16.79 -5.76
C GLU A 175 -31.23 17.40 -5.47
N GLU A 176 -30.19 16.95 -6.19
CA GLU A 176 -28.81 17.37 -5.93
C GLU A 176 -28.33 17.06 -4.49
N LYS A 177 -28.89 16.02 -3.86
CA LYS A 177 -28.52 15.58 -2.51
C LYS A 177 -28.05 14.15 -2.51
N LEU A 178 -27.07 13.85 -1.67
CA LEU A 178 -26.52 12.50 -1.54
C LEU A 178 -26.26 12.15 -0.08
N ASN A 179 -26.56 10.91 0.30
CA ASN A 179 -26.33 10.43 1.66
C ASN A 179 -24.95 9.81 1.79
N PHE A 180 -24.30 10.02 2.93
CA PHE A 180 -23.01 9.46 3.31
C PHE A 180 -23.11 8.84 4.71
N GLY A 181 -23.70 7.64 4.77
CA GLY A 181 -24.22 7.10 6.03
C GLY A 181 -25.44 7.88 6.49
N TRP A 182 -25.36 8.48 7.67
CA TRP A 182 -26.45 9.27 8.28
C TRP A 182 -26.44 10.75 7.87
N LEU A 183 -25.38 11.22 7.20
CA LEU A 183 -25.25 12.59 6.69
C LEU A 183 -25.93 12.71 5.32
N LEU A 184 -26.66 13.81 5.10
CA LEU A 184 -27.21 14.18 3.79
C LEU A 184 -26.60 15.52 3.37
N LEU A 185 -25.78 15.53 2.33
CA LEU A 185 -25.09 16.73 1.84
C LEU A 185 -25.69 17.18 0.51
N LYS A 186 -25.54 18.47 0.19
CA LYS A 186 -25.99 19.06 -1.08
C LYS A 186 -24.84 19.18 -2.07
N GLN A 187 -25.12 19.00 -3.36
CA GLN A 187 -24.11 19.17 -4.40
C GLN A 187 -23.73 20.65 -4.55
N ASP A 188 -22.43 20.94 -4.53
CA ASP A 188 -21.85 22.24 -4.84
C ASP A 188 -21.59 22.30 -6.35
N ASN A 189 -22.49 22.97 -7.08
CA ASN A 189 -22.42 23.13 -8.53
C ASN A 189 -21.48 24.25 -9.00
N ASN A 190 -20.97 25.08 -8.08
CA ASN A 190 -20.14 26.23 -8.44
C ASN A 190 -18.67 25.85 -8.62
N LYS A 191 -18.28 24.67 -8.16
CA LYS A 191 -16.89 24.19 -8.15
C LYS A 191 -16.75 22.97 -9.05
N LYS A 192 -15.63 22.92 -9.78
CA LYS A 192 -15.36 21.86 -10.75
C LYS A 192 -13.91 21.42 -10.63
N THR A 193 -13.70 20.14 -10.90
CA THR A 193 -12.40 19.47 -10.96
C THR A 193 -12.52 18.34 -11.97
N ASN A 194 -11.44 18.01 -12.65
CA ASN A 194 -11.44 16.96 -13.65
C ASN A 194 -10.45 15.86 -13.25
N THR A 195 -10.99 14.70 -12.86
CA THR A 195 -10.19 13.53 -12.44
C THR A 195 -9.21 13.03 -13.51
N SER A 196 -9.46 13.28 -14.80
CA SER A 196 -8.52 12.93 -15.88
C SER A 196 -7.30 13.85 -15.93
N SER A 197 -7.31 14.96 -15.19
CA SER A 197 -6.16 15.86 -15.06
C SER A 197 -5.32 15.60 -13.80
N TRP A 198 -5.79 14.74 -12.90
CA TRP A 198 -5.11 14.39 -11.66
C TRP A 198 -3.79 13.70 -11.96
N LYS A 199 -2.70 14.33 -11.53
CA LYS A 199 -1.34 13.81 -11.67
C LYS A 199 -0.78 13.44 -10.32
N TYR A 200 0.12 12.48 -10.28
CA TYR A 200 0.89 12.15 -9.09
C TYR A 200 2.37 11.99 -9.48
N VAL A 201 3.24 12.22 -8.51
CA VAL A 201 4.69 12.06 -8.67
C VAL A 201 5.12 10.83 -7.85
N ASP A 202 5.71 9.84 -8.53
CA ASP A 202 6.25 8.62 -7.89
C ASP A 202 7.60 8.89 -7.22
N ASP A 203 8.46 9.62 -7.93
CA ASP A 203 9.82 10.02 -7.55
C ASP A 203 9.92 11.52 -7.87
N PRO A 204 10.39 12.38 -6.95
CA PRO A 204 10.51 13.83 -7.17
C PRO A 204 11.30 14.22 -8.43
N ASN A 205 12.13 13.31 -8.96
CA ASN A 205 12.95 13.53 -10.15
C ASN A 205 12.28 13.01 -11.45
N GLU A 206 11.10 12.40 -11.36
CA GLU A 206 10.33 11.90 -12.51
C GLU A 206 9.18 12.85 -12.90
N GLU A 207 8.80 12.81 -14.18
CA GLU A 207 7.65 13.54 -14.69
C GLU A 207 6.34 13.08 -14.02
N PRO A 208 5.43 14.00 -13.66
CA PRO A 208 4.13 13.65 -13.09
C PRO A 208 3.34 12.71 -14.01
N LYS A 209 2.84 11.62 -13.45
CA LYS A 209 2.06 10.61 -14.16
C LYS A 209 0.58 10.86 -13.92
N LEU A 210 -0.25 10.67 -14.94
CA LEU A 210 -1.69 10.72 -14.75
C LEU A 210 -2.13 9.59 -13.81
N LEU A 211 -2.90 9.93 -12.78
CA LEU A 211 -3.45 8.95 -11.85
C LEU A 211 -4.36 7.95 -12.57
N GLU A 212 -5.03 8.39 -13.65
CA GLU A 212 -5.79 7.48 -14.51
C GLU A 212 -4.93 6.43 -15.25
N ASN A 213 -3.60 6.64 -15.35
CA ASN A 213 -2.67 5.68 -15.97
C ASN A 213 -2.08 4.68 -14.97
N VAL A 214 -2.34 4.82 -13.67
CA VAL A 214 -2.16 3.73 -12.68
C VAL A 214 -3.09 2.56 -13.00
N ILE A 215 -4.01 2.74 -13.93
CA ILE A 215 -5.18 1.89 -14.16
C ILE A 215 -5.06 1.04 -15.43
N PRO A 216 -4.51 -0.18 -15.36
CA PRO A 216 -4.81 -1.18 -16.36
C PRO A 216 -6.22 -1.79 -16.17
N ASP A 217 -6.82 -1.68 -14.98
CA ASP A 217 -8.05 -2.42 -14.61
C ASP A 217 -9.36 -1.65 -14.87
N ASN A 218 -10.31 -2.27 -15.58
CA ASN A 218 -11.65 -1.72 -15.84
C ASN A 218 -12.40 -1.32 -14.55
N ILE A 219 -12.11 -1.98 -13.42
CA ILE A 219 -12.74 -1.67 -12.13
C ILE A 219 -12.38 -0.25 -11.68
N PHE A 220 -11.11 0.12 -11.72
CA PHE A 220 -10.67 1.40 -11.17
C PHE A 220 -11.08 2.58 -12.09
N LYS A 221 -11.24 2.36 -13.41
CA LYS A 221 -11.90 3.34 -14.30
C LYS A 221 -13.37 3.61 -13.91
N ARG A 222 -14.08 2.60 -13.39
CA ARG A 222 -15.46 2.77 -12.89
C ARG A 222 -15.50 3.51 -11.57
N ILE A 223 -14.50 3.31 -10.71
CA ILE A 223 -14.34 4.05 -9.45
C ILE A 223 -14.24 5.55 -9.74
N PHE A 224 -13.39 5.95 -10.68
CA PHE A 224 -13.14 7.36 -11.03
C PHE A 224 -14.40 8.12 -11.47
N LYS A 225 -15.29 7.46 -12.21
CA LYS A 225 -16.58 8.05 -12.64
C LYS A 225 -17.58 8.25 -11.51
N ARG A 226 -17.29 7.74 -10.32
CA ARG A 226 -18.17 7.74 -9.14
C ARG A 226 -17.47 8.34 -7.92
N ILE A 227 -16.43 9.14 -8.14
CA ILE A 227 -15.77 9.90 -7.08
C ILE A 227 -16.67 11.05 -6.61
N VAL A 228 -16.63 11.30 -5.31
CA VAL A 228 -17.24 12.45 -4.66
C VAL A 228 -16.21 13.09 -3.74
N ILE A 229 -16.10 14.42 -3.77
CA ILE A 229 -15.21 15.17 -2.90
C ILE A 229 -16.05 15.84 -1.82
N VAL A 230 -15.69 15.59 -0.55
CA VAL A 230 -16.35 16.17 0.64
C VAL A 230 -15.36 17.06 1.40
N PRO A 231 -15.85 17.96 2.27
CA PRO A 231 -15.00 18.76 3.13
C PRO A 231 -14.05 17.92 3.99
N ASP A 232 -12.84 18.41 4.20
CA ASP A 232 -11.81 17.75 5.01
C ASP A 232 -12.31 17.36 6.40
N HIS A 233 -13.08 18.25 7.04
CA HIS A 233 -13.59 18.03 8.40
C HIS A 233 -14.69 16.94 8.47
N LEU A 234 -15.41 16.70 7.37
CA LEU A 234 -16.44 15.65 7.29
C LEU A 234 -15.84 14.29 6.88
N PHE A 235 -14.71 14.28 6.19
CA PHE A 235 -14.14 13.05 5.64
C PHE A 235 -13.87 11.97 6.71
N PRO A 236 -13.19 12.26 7.84
CA PRO A 236 -13.01 11.28 8.91
C PRO A 236 -14.32 10.75 9.50
N GLN A 237 -15.34 11.62 9.64
CA GLN A 237 -16.64 11.22 10.18
C GLN A 237 -17.37 10.27 9.22
N ILE A 238 -17.32 10.58 7.91
CA ILE A 238 -17.90 9.75 6.86
C ILE A 238 -17.20 8.38 6.84
N VAL A 239 -15.87 8.35 6.85
CA VAL A 239 -15.10 7.10 6.87
C VAL A 239 -15.47 6.25 8.08
N ASN A 240 -15.34 6.81 9.29
CA ASN A 240 -15.59 6.06 10.53
C ASN A 240 -17.04 5.62 10.69
N SER A 241 -18.01 6.35 10.14
CA SER A 241 -19.44 5.96 10.17
C SER A 241 -19.79 4.83 9.21
N ASN A 242 -18.92 4.53 8.24
CA ASN A 242 -19.20 3.60 7.14
C ASN A 242 -18.20 2.43 7.09
N LEU A 243 -17.46 2.17 8.17
CA LEU A 243 -16.62 0.98 8.29
C LEU A 243 -17.46 -0.30 8.37
N GLU A 244 -16.88 -1.39 7.89
CA GLU A 244 -17.54 -2.69 7.97
C GLU A 244 -17.41 -3.23 9.39
N VAL A 245 -18.54 -3.61 9.99
CA VAL A 245 -18.57 -4.33 11.26
C VAL A 245 -19.09 -5.73 11.00
N ARG A 246 -18.27 -6.74 11.29
CA ARG A 246 -18.66 -8.15 11.21
C ARG A 246 -18.76 -8.78 12.58
N THR A 247 -19.75 -9.64 12.75
CA THR A 247 -19.91 -10.47 13.94
C THR A 247 -19.53 -11.91 13.62
N SER A 248 -18.78 -12.56 14.51
CA SER A 248 -18.42 -13.97 14.44
C SER A 248 -18.81 -14.65 15.74
N VAL A 249 -19.25 -15.89 15.63
CA VAL A 249 -19.53 -16.78 16.75
C VAL A 249 -18.67 -18.05 16.63
N ALA A 250 -18.17 -18.57 17.74
CA ALA A 250 -17.76 -19.97 17.80
C ALA A 250 -19.01 -20.84 18.05
N ILE A 251 -19.07 -22.00 17.40
CA ILE A 251 -20.18 -22.94 17.52
C ILE A 251 -19.72 -24.15 18.32
N ASP A 252 -20.46 -24.49 19.37
CA ASP A 252 -20.32 -25.73 20.11
C ASP A 252 -20.69 -26.91 19.19
N PRO A 253 -19.76 -27.82 18.88
CA PRO A 253 -20.00 -28.92 17.95
C PRO A 253 -20.96 -29.99 18.49
N GLU A 254 -21.12 -30.10 19.81
CA GLU A 254 -22.04 -31.07 20.44
C GLU A 254 -23.48 -30.55 20.44
N ARG A 255 -23.66 -29.25 20.70
CA ARG A 255 -24.98 -28.61 20.77
C ARG A 255 -25.46 -27.98 19.47
N GLY A 256 -24.56 -27.66 18.54
CA GLY A 256 -24.85 -26.89 17.33
C GLY A 256 -25.25 -25.43 17.60
N ALA A 257 -25.07 -24.95 18.83
CA ALA A 257 -25.39 -23.59 19.26
C ALA A 257 -24.11 -22.75 19.44
N ALA A 258 -24.24 -21.42 19.58
CA ALA A 258 -23.10 -20.57 19.88
C ALA A 258 -22.49 -20.93 21.24
N GLU A 259 -21.16 -21.02 21.29
CA GLU A 259 -20.43 -21.21 22.55
C GLU A 259 -20.56 -19.95 23.42
N GLU A 260 -20.79 -20.15 24.71
CA GLU A 260 -21.02 -19.05 25.65
C GLU A 260 -19.78 -18.16 25.75
N GLY A 261 -19.95 -16.84 25.53
CA GLY A 261 -18.84 -15.89 25.54
C GLY A 261 -18.00 -15.81 24.25
N ALA A 262 -18.35 -16.56 23.20
CA ALA A 262 -17.60 -16.60 21.94
C ALA A 262 -18.18 -15.74 20.80
N LEU A 263 -18.96 -14.71 21.15
CA LEU A 263 -19.46 -13.70 20.21
C LEU A 263 -18.42 -12.57 20.12
N PHE A 264 -17.88 -12.34 18.92
CA PHE A 264 -16.89 -11.30 18.67
C PHE A 264 -17.32 -10.41 17.51
N THR A 265 -17.12 -9.11 17.68
CA THR A 265 -17.30 -8.12 16.62
C THR A 265 -15.95 -7.56 16.18
N TYR A 266 -15.81 -7.37 14.87
CA TYR A 266 -14.60 -6.88 14.22
C TYR A 266 -14.92 -5.72 13.31
N GLU A 267 -14.09 -4.68 13.39
CA GLU A 267 -14.12 -3.56 12.48
C GLU A 267 -13.19 -3.85 11.29
N ALA A 268 -13.51 -3.39 10.09
CA ALA A 268 -12.63 -3.50 8.94
C ALA A 268 -12.80 -2.35 7.96
N ILE A 269 -11.70 -2.05 7.26
CA ILE A 269 -11.73 -1.19 6.06
C ILE A 269 -12.51 -1.96 4.98
N PRO A 270 -13.60 -1.42 4.43
CA PRO A 270 -14.41 -2.13 3.44
C PRO A 270 -13.63 -2.46 2.16
N ARG A 271 -14.03 -3.54 1.50
CA ARG A 271 -13.59 -3.84 0.13
C ARG A 271 -13.90 -2.67 -0.80
N GLY A 272 -13.05 -2.46 -1.81
CA GLY A 272 -13.16 -1.35 -2.74
C GLY A 272 -12.47 -0.07 -2.28
N THR A 273 -11.95 -0.02 -1.05
CA THR A 273 -11.12 1.10 -0.58
C THR A 273 -9.83 1.17 -1.39
N VAL A 274 -9.52 2.36 -1.89
CA VAL A 274 -8.23 2.66 -2.53
C VAL A 274 -7.32 3.28 -1.48
N LEU A 275 -6.12 2.73 -1.36
CA LEU A 275 -5.08 3.13 -0.45
C LEU A 275 -3.86 3.61 -1.25
N TRP A 276 -3.02 4.40 -0.61
CA TRP A 276 -1.70 4.77 -1.12
C TRP A 276 -0.64 4.68 -0.02
N PHE A 277 0.59 4.36 -0.40
CA PHE A 277 1.77 4.39 0.48
C PHE A 277 3.04 4.60 -0.35
N ASP A 278 4.12 4.99 0.29
CA ASP A 278 5.43 5.16 -0.32
C ASP A 278 6.40 4.08 0.17
N VAL A 279 7.30 3.68 -0.71
CA VAL A 279 8.51 2.93 -0.34
C VAL A 279 9.71 3.74 -0.78
N VAL A 280 10.58 4.07 0.18
CA VAL A 280 11.86 4.73 -0.06
C VAL A 280 12.95 3.66 -0.07
N TYR A 281 13.67 3.56 -1.18
CA TYR A 281 14.81 2.69 -1.37
C TYR A 281 16.08 3.47 -1.12
N GLN A 282 16.77 3.17 -0.02
CA GLN A 282 18.07 3.75 0.30
C GLN A 282 19.16 3.12 -0.56
N ASN A 283 20.16 3.90 -0.94
CA ASN A 283 21.26 3.39 -1.75
C ASN A 283 22.25 2.58 -0.88
N PRO A 284 22.43 1.27 -1.15
CA PRO A 284 23.30 0.40 -0.36
C PRO A 284 24.76 0.86 -0.27
N ARG A 285 25.28 1.61 -1.26
CA ARG A 285 26.70 2.01 -1.29
C ARG A 285 27.13 2.90 -0.11
N TYR A 286 26.17 3.62 0.48
CA TYR A 286 26.43 4.53 1.61
C TYR A 286 26.37 3.82 2.97
N PHE A 287 26.27 2.48 3.01
CA PHE A 287 26.21 1.70 4.25
C PHE A 287 27.48 0.84 4.42
N PRO A 288 28.49 1.29 5.17
CA PRO A 288 29.76 0.58 5.36
C PRO A 288 29.61 -0.83 5.94
N ALA A 289 28.57 -1.09 6.74
CA ALA A 289 28.26 -2.41 7.27
C ALA A 289 28.01 -3.47 6.18
N LEU A 290 27.69 -3.03 4.96
CA LEU A 290 27.62 -3.91 3.78
C LEU A 290 29.00 -4.20 3.21
N LYS A 291 29.97 -3.30 3.33
CA LYS A 291 31.33 -3.50 2.80
C LYS A 291 32.10 -4.57 3.59
N ASP A 292 31.94 -4.58 4.92
CA ASP A 292 32.72 -5.41 5.84
C ASP A 292 32.17 -6.85 6.00
N LYS A 293 30.86 -7.05 5.82
CA LYS A 293 30.19 -8.36 5.97
C LYS A 293 30.34 -9.23 4.72
N THR A 294 31.56 -9.65 4.35
CA THR A 294 31.79 -10.68 3.30
C THR A 294 31.02 -10.44 1.99
N LEU A 295 30.92 -9.19 1.54
CA LEU A 295 30.35 -8.83 0.24
C LEU A 295 31.42 -8.82 -0.87
N ASN A 296 32.27 -9.85 -0.88
CA ASN A 296 32.89 -10.33 -2.12
C ASN A 296 31.89 -11.14 -2.98
N LYS A 297 30.58 -10.89 -2.83
CA LYS A 297 29.49 -11.63 -3.48
C LYS A 297 28.46 -10.70 -4.08
N THR A 298 28.16 -10.94 -5.34
CA THR A 298 27.04 -10.37 -6.08
C THR A 298 25.71 -10.67 -5.38
N LEU A 299 24.95 -9.64 -5.04
CA LEU A 299 23.54 -9.77 -4.66
C LEU A 299 22.78 -10.22 -5.90
N LYS A 300 21.93 -11.25 -5.73
CA LYS A 300 21.15 -11.81 -6.83
C LYS A 300 19.67 -11.72 -6.53
N TRP A 301 18.92 -11.28 -7.52
CA TRP A 301 17.47 -11.40 -7.58
C TRP A 301 17.05 -11.72 -9.01
N LYS A 302 15.77 -12.02 -9.24
CA LYS A 302 15.23 -12.13 -10.60
C LYS A 302 14.15 -11.09 -10.80
N ASP A 303 14.23 -10.37 -11.90
CA ASP A 303 13.15 -9.47 -12.30
C ASP A 303 11.84 -10.26 -12.55
N LYS A 304 10.78 -9.54 -12.89
CA LYS A 304 9.47 -10.12 -13.21
C LYS A 304 9.49 -11.07 -14.41
N ASN A 305 10.43 -10.90 -15.34
CA ASN A 305 10.59 -11.75 -16.53
C ASN A 305 11.49 -12.96 -16.26
N GLY A 306 11.98 -13.11 -15.02
CA GLY A 306 12.92 -14.16 -14.64
C GLY A 306 14.37 -13.89 -15.03
N LYS A 307 14.71 -12.69 -15.50
CA LYS A 307 16.08 -12.27 -15.80
C LYS A 307 16.82 -11.98 -14.50
N ASP A 308 18.05 -12.46 -14.40
CA ASP A 308 18.88 -12.23 -13.23
C ASP A 308 19.28 -10.75 -13.12
N ILE A 309 19.10 -10.19 -11.92
CA ILE A 309 19.61 -8.88 -11.50
C ILE A 309 20.76 -9.17 -10.54
N GLU A 310 21.95 -8.73 -10.92
CA GLU A 310 23.20 -9.01 -10.22
C GLU A 310 23.89 -7.71 -9.85
N VAL A 311 24.01 -7.44 -8.55
CA VAL A 311 24.62 -6.21 -8.02
C VAL A 311 25.87 -6.59 -7.26
N ALA A 312 27.03 -6.26 -7.82
CA ALA A 312 28.29 -6.42 -7.09
C ALA A 312 28.36 -5.40 -5.94
N THR A 313 29.05 -5.77 -4.88
CA THR A 313 29.04 -5.06 -3.58
C THR A 313 30.46 -4.83 -3.05
N ASN A 314 31.47 -4.94 -3.93
CA ASN A 314 32.88 -4.79 -3.61
C ASN A 314 33.33 -3.31 -3.63
N GLU A 315 34.53 -3.02 -3.14
CA GLU A 315 35.04 -1.64 -2.99
C GLU A 315 35.09 -0.81 -4.30
N ASN A 316 35.05 -1.46 -5.47
CA ASN A 316 35.00 -0.83 -6.79
C ASN A 316 33.56 -0.66 -7.34
N THR A 317 32.53 -1.05 -6.58
CA THR A 317 31.11 -0.87 -6.96
C THR A 317 30.60 0.49 -6.54
N SER A 318 31.11 1.51 -7.22
CA SER A 318 30.60 2.88 -7.17
C SER A 318 29.78 3.28 -8.40
N ASP A 319 29.51 2.37 -9.35
CA ASP A 319 29.00 2.74 -10.68
C ASP A 319 27.62 2.18 -11.10
N ASP A 320 26.96 1.29 -10.34
CA ASP A 320 25.64 0.73 -10.73
C ASP A 320 24.54 0.90 -9.66
N ASP A 321 24.24 2.17 -9.33
CA ASP A 321 23.13 2.53 -8.45
C ASP A 321 21.77 2.04 -8.99
N ASN A 322 21.64 2.07 -10.31
CA ASN A 322 20.44 1.62 -11.01
C ASN A 322 20.19 0.13 -10.76
N GLY A 323 21.22 -0.71 -10.80
CA GLY A 323 21.13 -2.13 -10.48
C GLY A 323 20.72 -2.37 -9.03
N ALA A 324 21.30 -1.63 -8.07
CA ALA A 324 20.96 -1.73 -6.65
C ALA A 324 19.49 -1.39 -6.38
N PHE A 325 19.01 -0.24 -6.84
CA PHE A 325 17.61 0.16 -6.69
C PHE A 325 16.67 -0.82 -7.40
N SER A 326 17.02 -1.28 -8.60
CA SER A 326 16.23 -2.26 -9.35
C SER A 326 16.08 -3.58 -8.60
N LEU A 327 17.15 -4.06 -7.96
CA LEU A 327 17.13 -5.28 -7.16
C LEU A 327 16.24 -5.13 -5.92
N LEU A 328 16.40 -4.04 -5.17
CA LEU A 328 15.60 -3.77 -3.97
C LEU A 328 14.11 -3.68 -4.32
N LYS A 329 13.79 -2.93 -5.38
CA LYS A 329 12.42 -2.76 -5.90
C LYS A 329 11.82 -4.07 -6.38
N ALA A 330 12.55 -4.87 -7.15
CA ALA A 330 12.07 -6.18 -7.61
C ALA A 330 11.79 -7.12 -6.42
N CYS A 331 12.61 -7.06 -5.37
CA CYS A 331 12.40 -7.83 -4.14
C CYS A 331 11.13 -7.40 -3.39
N VAL A 332 10.88 -6.09 -3.29
CA VAL A 332 9.64 -5.54 -2.69
C VAL A 332 8.42 -5.89 -3.53
N GLU A 333 8.45 -5.64 -4.85
CA GLU A 333 7.30 -5.85 -5.73
C GLU A 333 6.90 -7.32 -5.86
N ASP A 334 7.86 -8.25 -5.78
CA ASP A 334 7.57 -9.68 -5.65
C ASP A 334 6.75 -9.98 -4.39
N GLY A 335 7.09 -9.37 -3.25
CA GLY A 335 6.32 -9.49 -2.02
C GLY A 335 4.94 -8.87 -2.11
N LEU A 336 4.86 -7.64 -2.62
CA LEU A 336 3.60 -6.91 -2.83
C LEU A 336 2.65 -7.64 -3.79
N SER A 337 3.18 -8.32 -4.82
CA SER A 337 2.37 -9.07 -5.80
C SER A 337 1.51 -10.17 -5.17
N LEU A 338 1.93 -10.71 -4.02
CA LEU A 338 1.22 -11.77 -3.30
C LEU A 338 0.12 -11.25 -2.35
N PHE A 339 0.03 -9.93 -2.11
CA PHE A 339 -1.00 -9.35 -1.23
C PHE A 339 -2.42 -9.67 -1.73
N GLN A 340 -2.60 -9.72 -3.05
CA GLN A 340 -3.91 -9.99 -3.66
C GLN A 340 -4.38 -11.43 -3.48
N PHE A 341 -3.47 -12.36 -3.13
CA PHE A 341 -3.76 -13.78 -3.01
C PHE A 341 -3.71 -14.26 -1.57
N LEU A 342 -2.72 -13.80 -0.80
CA LEU A 342 -2.44 -14.30 0.55
C LEU A 342 -2.90 -13.34 1.66
N GLY A 343 -3.24 -12.10 1.30
CA GLY A 343 -3.78 -11.08 2.21
C GLY A 343 -2.73 -10.33 3.02
N VAL A 344 -3.20 -9.34 3.77
CA VAL A 344 -2.41 -8.48 4.67
C VAL A 344 -3.17 -8.34 5.98
N GLY A 345 -2.45 -8.39 7.10
CA GLY A 345 -3.04 -8.27 8.44
C GLY A 345 -3.57 -9.59 8.98
N GLY A 346 -4.59 -9.49 9.84
CA GLY A 346 -5.20 -10.65 10.49
C GLY A 346 -6.32 -11.29 9.67
N MET A 347 -6.73 -12.50 10.07
CA MET A 347 -7.96 -13.15 9.61
C MET A 347 -8.02 -13.51 8.12
N SER A 348 -6.87 -13.68 7.44
CA SER A 348 -6.85 -14.06 6.01
C SER A 348 -7.63 -15.34 5.70
N SER A 349 -7.63 -16.33 6.60
CA SER A 349 -8.42 -17.56 6.47
C SER A 349 -9.94 -17.37 6.57
N ARG A 350 -10.39 -16.18 6.98
CA ARG A 350 -11.81 -15.80 7.13
C ARG A 350 -12.27 -14.80 6.07
N GLY A 351 -11.53 -14.67 4.97
CA GLY A 351 -11.88 -13.80 3.85
C GLY A 351 -11.63 -12.31 4.12
N PHE A 352 -10.53 -12.01 4.82
CA PHE A 352 -10.04 -10.65 5.05
C PHE A 352 -8.68 -10.42 4.40
N GLY A 353 -8.35 -9.16 4.16
CA GLY A 353 -6.98 -8.69 3.98
C GLY A 353 -6.42 -8.75 2.56
N ARG A 354 -7.10 -9.35 1.58
CA ARG A 354 -6.63 -9.34 0.18
C ARG A 354 -6.62 -7.92 -0.37
N ILE A 355 -5.46 -7.48 -0.86
CA ILE A 355 -5.22 -6.14 -1.40
C ILE A 355 -4.42 -6.28 -2.71
N LYS A 356 -4.86 -5.62 -3.79
CA LYS A 356 -4.16 -5.59 -5.07
C LYS A 356 -3.38 -4.29 -5.22
N VAL A 357 -2.05 -4.37 -5.34
CA VAL A 357 -1.22 -3.21 -5.71
C VAL A 357 -1.36 -2.96 -7.20
N LEU A 358 -1.60 -1.71 -7.61
CA LEU A 358 -2.11 -1.35 -8.94
C LEU A 358 -1.01 -0.92 -9.93
N ASN A 359 0.13 -0.47 -9.43
CA ASN A 359 1.23 0.06 -10.24
C ASN A 359 2.56 -0.70 -10.01
N LEU A 360 2.50 -2.02 -9.90
CA LEU A 360 3.70 -2.85 -9.96
C LEU A 360 4.35 -2.75 -11.36
N GLU A 361 5.67 -2.86 -11.44
CA GLU A 361 6.35 -2.78 -12.73
C GLU A 361 5.97 -3.98 -13.60
N GLY A 362 5.47 -3.73 -14.81
CA GLY A 362 5.16 -4.78 -15.79
C GLY A 362 3.68 -5.12 -15.95
N ASP A 363 2.83 -4.66 -15.04
CA ASP A 363 1.37 -4.78 -15.17
C ASP A 363 0.78 -3.90 -16.30
N LYS A 364 1.63 -3.20 -17.07
CA LYS A 364 1.22 -2.39 -18.23
C LYS A 364 0.90 -3.20 -19.49
N ASN A 365 0.97 -4.53 -19.46
CA ASN A 365 0.54 -5.40 -20.55
C ASN A 365 -0.07 -6.69 -20.02
N ASP A 366 -1.37 -6.70 -19.74
CA ASP A 366 -2.23 -7.85 -19.98
C ASP A 366 -3.66 -7.35 -20.22
N GLY A 367 -3.84 -6.68 -21.36
CA GLY A 367 -5.13 -6.46 -22.00
C GLY A 367 -5.73 -7.76 -22.57
N LYS A 368 -5.60 -8.86 -21.84
CA LYS A 368 -6.22 -10.16 -22.11
C LYS A 368 -6.66 -10.75 -20.79
N HIS A 369 -7.88 -10.43 -20.37
CA HIS A 369 -8.87 -11.42 -19.96
C HIS A 369 -10.27 -10.82 -20.06
#